data_AF-A0A9Q4KS57-F1
#
_entry.id   AF-A0A9Q4KS57-F1
#
_cell.length_a   1.000
_cell.length_b   1.000
_cell.length_c   1.000
_cell.angle_alpha   90.00
_cell.angle_beta   90.00
_cell.angle_gamma   90.00
#
_symmetry.space_group_name_H-M   'P 1'
#
loop_
_entity.id
_entity.type
_entity.pdbx_description
1 polymer ?
#
loop_
_entity_poly.entity_id
_entity_poly.type
_entity_poly.pdbx_seq_one_letter_code
_entity_poly.pdbx_strand_id
1 'polypeptide(L)' 'MQKKAFELSELNTEGAEILDIGCGSGMQTIALAKLCTECIINAVDIHQPFLDDLKTSEQRRTISSHG' A
#
# COMPACT_ATOMS: atom_id res chain seq x y z
N MET A 1 -8.62 9.42 1.12
CA MET A 1 -8.03 10.53 0.33
C MET A 1 -6.95 10.05 -0.64
N GLN A 2 -6.08 9.11 -0.24
CA GLN A 2 -4.97 8.60 -1.06
C GLN A 2 -5.38 8.09 -2.46
N LYS A 3 -6.46 7.30 -2.57
CA LYS A 3 -6.98 6.82 -3.86
C LYS A 3 -7.22 7.95 -4.87
N LYS A 4 -7.93 9.00 -4.45
CA LYS A 4 -8.29 10.13 -5.32
C LYS A 4 -7.08 11.00 -5.66
N ALA A 5 -6.14 11.14 -4.73
CA ALA A 5 -4.88 11.83 -5.00
C ALA A 5 -4.04 11.07 -6.04
N PHE A 6 -3.97 9.74 -5.92
CA PHE A 6 -3.28 8.89 -6.88
C PHE A 6 -3.90 8.97 -8.28
N GLU A 7 -5.23 8.88 -8.40
CA GLU A 7 -5.96 9.02 -9.67
C GLU A 7 -5.72 10.39 -10.35
N LEU A 8 -5.45 11.44 -9.57
CA LEU A 8 -5.18 12.79 -10.09
C LEU A 8 -3.68 13.06 -10.35
N SER A 9 -2.80 12.13 -9.99
CA SER A 9 -1.35 12.38 -9.97
C SER A 9 -0.69 12.30 -11.36
N GLU A 10 -1.37 11.73 -12.35
CA GLU A 10 -0.84 11.46 -13.71
C GLU A 10 0.53 10.73 -13.70
N LEU A 11 0.87 10.07 -12.60
CA LEU A 11 2.15 9.37 -12.43
C LEU A 11 2.17 8.12 -13.31
N ASN A 12 3.29 7.91 -14.02
CA ASN A 12 3.58 6.60 -14.57
C ASN A 12 3.96 5.65 -13.44
N THR A 13 3.23 4.55 -13.35
CA THR A 13 3.33 3.61 -12.23
C THR A 13 3.92 2.26 -12.63
N GLU A 14 4.28 2.11 -13.91
CA GLU A 14 4.95 0.91 -14.41
C GLU A 14 6.31 0.74 -13.73
N GLY A 15 6.45 -0.31 -12.92
CA GLY A 15 7.66 -0.59 -12.15
C GLY A 15 7.90 0.36 -10.98
N ALA A 16 6.89 1.13 -10.55
CA ALA A 16 7.05 2.09 -9.46
C ALA A 16 7.14 1.41 -8.08
N GLU A 17 7.98 1.97 -7.21
CA GLU A 17 8.04 1.62 -5.79
C GLU A 17 7.40 2.74 -4.96
N ILE A 18 6.35 2.40 -4.20
CA ILE A 18 5.59 3.33 -3.37
C ILE A 18 5.85 3.01 -1.90
N LEU A 19 6.19 4.03 -1.11
CA LEU A 19 6.31 3.93 0.34
C LEU A 19 5.08 4.56 1.02
N ASP A 20 4.34 3.77 1.79
CA ASP A 20 3.19 4.20 2.57
C ASP A 20 3.55 4.24 4.07
N ILE A 21 3.81 5.45 4.58
CA ILE A 21 4.23 5.68 5.97
C ILE A 21 3.01 5.96 6.84
N GLY A 22 2.87 5.21 7.94
CA GLY A 22 1.68 5.26 8.79
C GLY A 22 0.50 4.59 8.10
N CYS A 23 0.71 3.39 7.57
CA CYS A 23 -0.31 2.69 6.78
C CYS A 23 -1.53 2.24 7.59
N GLY A 24 -1.50 2.32 8.92
CA GLY A 24 -2.55 1.78 9.78
C GLY A 24 -2.84 0.31 9.41
N SER A 25 -4.08 -0.14 9.59
CA SER A 25 -4.51 -1.50 9.21
C SER A 25 -4.55 -1.75 7.69
N GLY A 26 -4.12 -0.77 6.87
CA GLY A 26 -3.83 -0.94 5.45
C GLY A 26 -5.02 -1.00 4.50
N MET A 27 -6.26 -0.67 4.94
CA MET A 27 -7.43 -0.63 4.06
C MET A 27 -7.20 0.25 2.82
N GLN A 28 -6.60 1.41 3.00
CA GLN A 28 -6.27 2.34 1.94
C GLN A 28 -5.05 1.91 1.10
N THR A 29 -4.04 1.29 1.73
CA THR A 29 -2.87 0.69 1.06
C THR A 29 -3.30 -0.40 0.08
N ILE A 30 -4.26 -1.23 0.48
CA ILE A 30 -4.87 -2.26 -0.39
C ILE A 30 -5.66 -1.62 -1.54
N ALA A 31 -6.36 -0.51 -1.29
CA ALA A 31 -7.07 0.21 -2.35
C ALA A 31 -6.10 0.78 -3.39
N LEU A 32 -4.94 1.28 -2.95
CA LEU A 32 -3.86 1.73 -3.82
C LEU A 32 -3.26 0.58 -4.64
N ALA A 33 -2.97 -0.56 -4.00
CA ALA A 33 -2.48 -1.78 -4.67
C ALA A 33 -3.42 -2.30 -5.77
N LYS A 34 -4.73 -2.03 -5.65
CA LYS A 34 -5.72 -2.39 -6.68
C LYS A 34 -5.70 -1.47 -7.90
N LEU A 35 -5.26 -0.22 -7.73
CA LEU A 35 -5.13 0.74 -8.83
C LEU A 35 -3.75 0.64 -9.50
N CYS A 36 -2.74 0.22 -8.73
CA CYS A 36 -1.34 0.19 -9.10
C CYS A 36 -0.88 -1.27 -9.23
N THR A 37 -1.29 -1.96 -10.30
CA THR A 37 -1.04 -3.41 -10.44
C THR A 37 0.40 -3.76 -10.78
N GLU A 38 1.13 -2.84 -11.42
CA GLU A 38 2.53 -3.01 -11.85
C GLU A 38 3.52 -2.35 -10.87
N CYS A 39 3.13 -2.24 -9.60
CA CYS A 39 3.83 -1.47 -8.59
C CYS A 39 4.16 -2.33 -7.37
N ILE A 40 5.20 -1.95 -6.66
CA ILE A 40 5.52 -2.49 -5.34
C ILE A 40 5.13 -1.45 -4.31
N ILE A 41 4.31 -1.84 -3.32
CA ILE A 41 3.98 -0.97 -2.19
C ILE A 41 4.65 -1.51 -0.93
N ASN A 42 5.49 -0.67 -0.33
CA ASN A 42 6.15 -0.90 0.95
C ASN A 42 5.35 -0.14 2.02
N ALA A 43 4.68 -0.87 2.91
CA ALA A 43 3.85 -0.31 3.97
C ALA A 43 4.61 -0.35 5.31
N VAL A 44 4.65 0.78 6.02
CA VAL A 44 5.31 0.88 7.32
C VAL A 44 4.39 1.56 8.33
N ASP A 45 4.35 1.03 9.54
CA ASP A 45 3.63 1.62 10.68
C ASP A 45 4.35 1.28 11.98
N ILE A 46 4.32 2.19 12.94
CA ILE A 46 4.94 1.99 14.25
C ILE A 46 4.10 1.05 15.15
N HIS A 47 2.83 0.84 14.81
CA HIS A 47 1.92 -0.02 15.56
C HIS A 47 1.84 -1.40 14.93
N GLN A 48 2.68 -2.32 15.42
CA GLN A 48 2.79 -3.69 14.90
C GLN A 48 1.46 -4.44 14.68
N PRO A 49 0.43 -4.34 15.56
CA PRO A 49 -0.85 -5.00 15.33
C PRO A 49 -1.52 -4.62 14.00
N PHE A 50 -1.31 -3.40 13.52
CA PHE A 50 -1.82 -2.97 12.22
C PHE A 50 -1.12 -3.66 11.05
N LEU A 51 0.19 -3.90 11.17
CA LEU A 51 0.95 -4.64 10.15
C LEU A 51 0.56 -6.13 10.16
N ASP A 52 0.23 -6.68 11.31
CA ASP A 52 -0.25 -8.06 11.43
C ASP A 52 -1.61 -8.22 10.75
N ASP A 53 -2.55 -7.29 10.99
CA ASP A 53 -3.83 -7.22 10.29
C ASP A 53 -3.63 -7.10 8.77
N LEU A 54 -2.72 -6.22 8.33
CA LEU A 54 -2.41 -6.02 6.92
C LEU A 54 -1.89 -7.31 6.28
N LYS A 55 -0.92 -7.99 6.90
CA LYS A 55 -0.36 -9.28 6.41
C LYS A 55 -1.41 -10.36 6.17
N THR A 56 -2.43 -10.45 7.03
CA THR A 56 -3.52 -11.42 6.81
C THR A 56 -4.34 -11.12 5.55
N SER A 57 -4.41 -9.85 5.15
CA SER A 57 -5.13 -9.38 3.96
C SER A 57 -4.29 -9.36 2.68
N GLU A 58 -2.96 -9.53 2.79
CA GLU A 58 -1.97 -9.48 1.70
C GLU A 58 -1.94 -10.73 0.80
N GLN A 59 -2.61 -11.83 1.16
CA GLN A 59 -2.54 -13.16 0.50
C GLN A 59 -2.84 -13.22 -1.01
N ARG A 60 -3.08 -12.08 -1.69
CA ARG A 60 -3.28 -12.01 -3.15
C ARG A 60 -2.49 -10.90 -3.86
N ARG A 61 -1.57 -10.15 -3.22
CA ARG A 61 -0.94 -8.95 -3.82
C ARG A 61 0.51 -8.71 -3.39
N THR A 62 1.25 -7.97 -4.21
CA THR A 62 2.62 -7.50 -3.95
C THR A 62 2.61 -6.31 -2.97
N ILE A 63 2.48 -6.60 -1.67
CA ILE A 63 2.67 -5.61 -0.60
C ILE A 63 3.74 -6.18 0.32
N SER A 64 4.73 -5.37 0.67
CA SER A 64 5.71 -5.73 1.70
C SER A 64 5.47 -4.85 2.92
N SER A 65 5.51 -5.42 4.11
CA SER A 65 5.31 -4.71 5.37
C SER A 65 6.53 -4.83 6.27
N HIS A 66 7.04 -3.68 6.76
CA HIS A 66 8.22 -3.59 7.62
C HIS A 66 7.85 -2.88 8.93
N GLY A 67 8.36 -3.41 10.04
CA GLY A 67 8.21 -2.81 11.39
C GLY A 67 9.47 -2.07 11.82
#